data_AF-A0A8T4YG89-F1
#
_entry.id   AF-A0A8T4YG89-F1
#
_cell.length_a   1.000
_cell.length_b   1.000
_cell.length_c   1.000
_cell.angle_alpha   90.00
_cell.angle_beta   90.00
_cell.angle_gamma   90.00
#
_symmetry.space_group_name_H-M   'P 1'
#
loop_
_entity.id
_entity.type
_entity.pdbx_description
1 polymer ?
#
loop_
_entity_poly.entity_id
_entity_poly.type
_entity_poly.pdbx_seq_one_letter_code
_entity_poly.pdbx_strand_id
1 'polypeptide(L)' 'MKKSLKIILHRKAAKELNSLNSIIKGRIAKAIEEMKTDPFAGDVKPLKGLKGVFRRRVG' A
#
# COMPACT_ATOMS: atom_id res chain seq x y z
N MET A 1 9.80 20.04 -6.81
CA MET A 1 9.46 19.01 -5.79
C MET A 1 8.33 18.14 -6.32
N LYS A 2 8.48 16.82 -6.39
CA LYS A 2 7.36 15.92 -6.74
C LYS A 2 6.33 15.97 -5.60
N LYS A 3 5.06 16.18 -5.94
CA LYS A 3 3.94 16.25 -4.99
C LYS A 3 3.77 14.87 -4.35
N SER A 4 3.91 14.78 -3.04
CA SER A 4 3.67 13.54 -2.29
C SER A 4 2.21 13.46 -1.86
N LEU A 5 1.67 12.25 -1.86
CA LEU A 5 0.32 11.96 -1.44
C LEU A 5 0.28 11.66 0.05
N LYS A 6 -0.80 12.10 0.70
CA LYS A 6 -1.07 11.77 2.10
C LYS A 6 -1.54 10.32 2.18
N ILE A 7 -0.82 9.51 2.96
CA ILE A 7 -1.22 8.13 3.26
C ILE A 7 -2.10 8.12 4.50
N ILE A 8 -3.23 7.43 4.42
CA ILE A 8 -4.13 7.20 5.54
C ILE A 8 -4.30 5.69 5.70
N LEU A 9 -3.94 5.16 6.86
CA LEU A 9 -4.10 3.74 7.18
C LEU A 9 -5.30 3.53 8.11
N HIS A 10 -6.19 2.62 7.72
CA HIS A 10 -7.28 2.21 8.60
C HIS A 10 -6.73 1.49 9.85
N ARG A 11 -7.35 1.71 11.02
CA ARG A 11 -6.90 1.16 12.31
C ARG A 11 -6.71 -0.37 12.27
N LYS A 12 -7.61 -1.08 11.58
CA LYS A 12 -7.53 -2.54 11.41
C LYS A 12 -6.29 -2.94 10.59
N ALA A 13 -6.01 -2.24 9.50
CA ALA A 13 -4.83 -2.49 8.67
C ALA A 13 -3.52 -2.23 9.44
N ALA A 14 -3.49 -1.18 10.29
CA ALA A 14 -2.33 -0.93 11.16
C ALA A 14 -2.11 -2.06 12.18
N LYS A 15 -3.18 -2.59 12.78
CA LYS A 15 -3.09 -3.77 13.67
C LYS A 15 -2.56 -5.01 12.94
N GLU A 16 -3.11 -5.30 11.77
CA GLU A 16 -2.67 -6.45 10.96
C GLU A 16 -1.21 -6.31 10.54
N LEU A 17 -0.80 -5.13 10.05
CA LEU A 17 0.60 -4.85 9.71
C LEU A 17 1.55 -5.12 10.88
N ASN A 18 1.17 -4.71 12.10
CA ASN A 18 1.97 -4.93 13.30
C ASN A 18 2.09 -6.41 13.69
N SER A 19 1.14 -7.26 13.31
CA SER A 19 1.17 -8.69 13.62
C SER A 19 2.07 -9.53 12.69
N LEU A 20 2.46 -8.99 11.53
CA LEU A 20 3.29 -9.70 10.55
C LEU A 20 4.75 -9.83 11.01
N ASN A 21 5.55 -10.66 10.34
CA ASN A 21 7.00 -10.69 10.56
C ASN A 21 7.70 -9.46 9.96
N SER A 22 8.93 -9.18 10.41
CA SER A 22 9.69 -7.99 10.01
C SER A 22 9.96 -7.91 8.50
N ILE A 23 10.16 -9.06 7.84
CA ILE A 23 10.43 -9.14 6.40
C ILE A 23 9.22 -8.66 5.61
N ILE A 24 8.03 -9.20 5.90
CA ILE A 24 6.79 -8.82 5.21
C ILE A 24 6.45 -7.36 5.52
N LYS A 25 6.61 -6.91 6.77
CA LYS A 25 6.42 -5.48 7.12
C LYS A 25 7.31 -4.56 6.29
N GLY A 26 8.59 -4.91 6.13
CA GLY A 26 9.53 -4.13 5.33
C GLY A 26 9.09 -4.00 3.87
N ARG A 27 8.59 -5.09 3.27
CA ARG A 27 8.06 -5.06 1.89
C ARG A 27 6.83 -4.17 1.77
N ILE A 28 5.89 -4.25 2.73
CA ILE A 28 4.68 -3.41 2.74
C ILE A 28 5.03 -1.94 2.94
N ALA A 29 5.93 -1.63 3.88
CA ALA A 29 6.38 -0.27 4.13
C ALA A 29 7.02 0.35 2.88
N LYS A 30 7.92 -0.39 2.21
CA LYS A 30 8.53 0.05 0.95
C LYS A 30 7.47 0.33 -0.13
N ALA A 31 6.51 -0.57 -0.29
CA ALA A 31 5.41 -0.38 -1.25
C ALA A 31 4.58 0.89 -0.95
N ILE A 32 4.26 1.15 0.32
CA ILE A 32 3.53 2.35 0.74
C ILE A 32 4.33 3.63 0.45
N GLU A 33 5.64 3.62 0.71
CA GLU A 33 6.52 4.76 0.41
C GLU A 33 6.57 5.07 -1.09
N GLU A 34 6.68 4.04 -1.94
CA GLU A 34 6.63 4.24 -3.40
C GLU A 34 5.29 4.87 -3.83
N MET A 35 4.19 4.41 -3.24
CA MET A 35 2.83 4.91 -3.50
C MET A 35 2.60 6.37 -3.07
N LYS A 36 3.47 6.94 -2.21
CA LYS A 36 3.40 8.38 -1.91
C LYS A 36 3.68 9.23 -3.15
N THR A 37 4.48 8.73 -4.09
CA THR A 37 4.84 9.48 -5.29
C THR A 37 4.07 9.03 -6.53
N ASP A 38 3.81 7.72 -6.65
CA ASP A 38 3.02 7.13 -7.72
C ASP A 38 2.12 6.01 -7.17
N PRO A 39 0.80 6.25 -7.01
CA PRO A 39 -0.16 5.25 -6.53
C PRO A 39 -0.21 3.96 -7.35
N PHE A 40 0.21 4.00 -8.61
CA PHE A 40 0.15 2.88 -9.53
C PHE A 40 1.50 2.17 -9.70
N ALA A 41 2.50 2.50 -8.87
CA ALA A 41 3.78 1.82 -8.88
C ALA A 41 3.65 0.32 -8.46
N GLY A 42 4.22 -0.58 -9.27
CA GLY A 42 4.23 -2.02 -9.05
C GLY A 42 3.06 -2.78 -9.67
N ASP A 43 2.81 -4.02 -9.21
CA ASP A 43 1.66 -4.84 -9.68
C ASP A 43 0.37 -4.37 -8.99
N VAL A 44 -0.15 -3.23 -9.43
CA VAL A 44 -1.41 -2.63 -8.98
C VAL A 44 -2.52 -2.99 -9.97
N LYS A 45 -3.61 -3.59 -9.46
CA LYS A 45 -4.76 -3.99 -10.26
C LYS A 45 -6.06 -3.51 -9.63
N PRO A 46 -7.05 -3.07 -10.43
CA PRO A 46 -8.36 -2.72 -9.91
C PRO A 46 -9.02 -3.96 -9.28
N LEU A 47 -9.81 -3.74 -8.23
CA LEU A 47 -10.68 -4.79 -7.69
C LEU A 47 -11.99 -4.83 -8.48
N LYS A 48 -12.35 -6.02 -8.96
CA LYS A 48 -13.56 -6.21 -9.77
C LYS A 48 -14.80 -5.77 -8.97
N GLY A 49 -15.64 -4.95 -9.60
CA GLY A 49 -16.88 -4.46 -9.00
C GLY A 49 -16.73 -3.25 -8.07
N LEU A 50 -15.51 -2.74 -7.85
CA LEU A 50 -15.26 -1.56 -7.00
C LEU A 50 -14.58 -0.44 -7.80
N LYS A 51 -15.23 0.73 -7.90
CA LYS A 51 -14.67 1.90 -8.60
C LYS A 51 -13.66 2.61 -7.71
N GLY A 52 -12.46 2.85 -8.23
CA GLY A 52 -11.40 3.58 -7.52
C GLY A 52 -10.69 2.80 -6.41
N VAL A 53 -10.91 1.47 -6.34
CA VAL A 53 -10.26 0.60 -5.35
C VAL A 53 -9.30 -0.35 -6.06
N PHE A 54 -8.09 -0.46 -5.53
CA PHE A 54 -7.00 -1.21 -6.13
C PHE A 54 -6.37 -2.16 -5.12
N ARG A 55 -5.78 -3.25 -5.62
CA ARG A 55 -4.89 -4.13 -4.87
C ARG A 55 -3.48 -4.03 -5.41
N ARG A 56 -2.49 -4.20 -4.53
CA ARG A 56 -1.08 -4.31 -4.91
C ARG A 56 -0.50 -5.63 -4.39
N ARG A 57 0.25 -6.35 -5.22
CA ARG A 57 1.03 -7.52 -4.78
C ARG A 57 2.35 -7.06 -4.16
N VAL A 58 2.73 -7.64 -3.02
CA VAL A 58 3.91 -7.27 -2.21
C VAL A 58 4.85 -8.47 -1.95
N GLY A 59 4.67 -9.54 -2.73
CA GLY A 59 5.28 -10.86 -2.54
C GLY A 59 4.25 -11.94 -2.83
#